data_AF-A0A7S0T7A1-F1
#
_entry.id   AF-A0A7S0T7A1-F1
#
_cell.length_a   1.000
_cell.length_b   1.000
_cell.length_c   1.000
_cell.angle_alpha   90.00
_cell.angle_beta   90.00
_cell.angle_gamma   90.00
#
_symmetry.space_group_name_H-M   'P 1'
#
loop_
_entity.id
_entity.type
_entity.pdbx_description
1 polymer ?
#
loop_
_entity_poly.entity_id
_entity_poly.type
_entity_poly.pdbx_seq_one_letter_code
_entity_poly.pdbx_strand_id
1 'polypeptide(L)'
;SEARGCDLARWSDEDIRFGAVSTGSTTTVTTTGAAITREVSFGAIAKREIAAGTTLITLSSSLTIPPTLSTTLYHQHPLLTALSSLPLPPRTRQLAFLIHTRFTSSHTLSQVLTSPSSSLSPMSKTTLSILHHYIRSLPCTFSDPTHYHPSSRALALLTGTNLGSALNTYLHHDAAHLARLHNQLTSFLQQYQRDTVCDDDESTTATAATAAAAVTQLLAVLNEHTWRWARSAFKSRCFPAHLVTNHQKQQQPNNNDDDDDDDDGAVLLPVIDLLNHRRGARVSWEYDYGAGEVRFKVDECVKSGHEVFNNYGAKSNEQLLLCYGFVPAANPNDNVAVRLPRHAVQSCTRELEKQGLMKRA
;
A
#
# COMPACT_ATOMS: atom_id res chain seq x y z
N SER A 1 -2.25 -3.28 -19.75
CA SER A 1 -2.67 -3.06 -21.14
C SER A 1 -4.03 -2.37 -21.18
N GLU A 2 -5.07 -2.90 -20.52
CA GLU A 2 -6.42 -2.30 -20.48
C GLU A 2 -6.41 -0.83 -20.04
N ALA A 3 -5.71 -0.51 -18.93
CA ALA A 3 -5.55 0.87 -18.46
C ALA A 3 -5.01 1.84 -19.54
N ARG A 4 -4.16 1.36 -20.43
CA ARG A 4 -3.60 2.15 -21.53
C ARG A 4 -4.53 2.25 -22.73
N GLY A 5 -5.33 1.21 -23.00
CA GLY A 5 -6.36 1.27 -24.04
C GLY A 5 -7.49 2.25 -23.73
N CYS A 6 -7.61 2.69 -22.48
CA CYS A 6 -8.63 3.65 -22.02
C CYS A 6 -8.02 4.99 -21.54
N ASP A 7 -6.75 5.25 -21.86
CA ASP A 7 -6.02 6.47 -21.46
C ASP A 7 -5.97 6.73 -19.94
N LEU A 8 -6.22 5.72 -19.11
CA LEU A 8 -6.10 5.80 -17.65
C LEU A 8 -4.66 5.64 -17.15
N ALA A 9 -3.80 5.03 -17.97
CA ALA A 9 -2.36 4.97 -17.73
C ALA A 9 -1.60 5.03 -19.07
N ARG A 10 -0.54 5.84 -19.15
CA ARG A 10 0.25 6.04 -20.37
C ARG A 10 1.72 5.79 -20.08
N TRP A 11 2.35 4.96 -20.90
CA TRP A 11 3.80 4.79 -20.97
C TRP A 11 4.19 4.46 -22.41
N SER A 12 5.44 4.69 -22.76
CA SER A 12 5.97 4.46 -24.09
C SER A 12 6.52 3.04 -24.23
N ASP A 13 5.97 2.26 -25.18
CA ASP A 13 6.53 0.94 -25.54
C ASP A 13 7.87 1.06 -26.27
N GLU A 14 8.26 2.25 -26.72
CA GLU A 14 9.59 2.49 -27.25
C GLU A 14 10.61 2.67 -26.13
N ASP A 15 10.20 3.27 -25.01
CA ASP A 15 11.06 3.57 -23.88
C ASP A 15 11.18 2.39 -22.92
N ILE A 16 10.07 1.76 -22.53
CA ILE A 16 10.07 0.72 -21.50
C ILE A 16 9.23 -0.50 -21.88
N ARG A 17 9.60 -1.65 -21.29
CA ARG A 17 8.75 -2.84 -21.20
C ARG A 17 8.68 -3.33 -19.77
N PHE A 18 7.54 -3.87 -19.35
CA PHE A 18 7.42 -4.58 -18.09
C PHE A 18 7.80 -6.05 -18.24
N GLY A 19 8.45 -6.63 -17.25
CA GLY A 19 8.80 -8.05 -17.26
C GLY A 19 9.67 -8.48 -16.10
N ALA A 20 10.11 -9.74 -16.16
CA ALA A 20 11.08 -10.30 -15.22
C ALA A 20 12.41 -9.53 -15.29
N VAL A 21 12.92 -9.13 -14.13
CA VAL A 21 14.23 -8.52 -13.92
C VAL A 21 15.05 -9.40 -12.99
N SER A 22 16.35 -9.53 -13.26
CA SER A 22 17.26 -10.21 -12.33
C SER A 22 17.60 -9.23 -11.23
N THR A 23 17.13 -9.48 -10.01
CA THR A 23 17.83 -8.94 -8.84
C THR A 23 19.15 -9.72 -8.73
N GLY A 24 20.21 -9.12 -8.20
CA GLY A 24 21.56 -9.72 -8.22
C GLY A 24 21.60 -11.16 -7.67
N SER A 25 22.68 -11.90 -7.95
CA SER A 25 22.84 -13.27 -7.44
C SER A 25 22.95 -13.29 -5.92
N THR A 26 21.94 -13.81 -5.22
CA THR A 26 22.07 -14.19 -3.82
C THR A 26 22.71 -15.58 -3.78
N THR A 27 23.91 -15.68 -3.20
CA THR A 27 24.55 -16.98 -2.97
C THR A 27 24.03 -17.52 -1.65
N THR A 28 23.11 -18.47 -1.73
CA THR A 28 22.57 -19.12 -0.54
C THR A 28 23.52 -20.25 -0.15
N VAL A 29 24.33 -20.03 0.91
CA VAL A 29 25.19 -21.09 1.46
C VAL A 29 24.30 -22.00 2.29
N THR A 30 23.97 -23.18 1.76
CA THR A 30 23.37 -24.25 2.56
C THR A 30 24.44 -25.21 3.06
N THR A 31 24.16 -25.91 4.16
CA THR A 31 25.04 -26.90 4.79
C THR A 31 25.46 -28.05 3.87
N THR A 32 24.85 -28.17 2.69
CA THR A 32 25.13 -29.20 1.67
C THR A 32 25.62 -28.65 0.32
N GLY A 33 25.88 -27.34 0.20
CA GLY A 33 26.39 -26.71 -1.02
C GLY A 33 25.82 -25.32 -1.29
N ALA A 34 26.51 -24.53 -2.11
CA ALA A 34 26.03 -23.21 -2.53
C ALA A 34 24.99 -23.36 -3.64
N ALA A 35 23.73 -23.02 -3.36
CA ALA A 35 22.70 -22.90 -4.39
C ALA A 35 22.58 -21.42 -4.77
N ILE A 36 22.83 -21.10 -6.05
CA ILE A 36 22.57 -19.76 -6.59
C ILE A 36 21.10 -19.73 -7.01
N THR A 37 20.23 -19.27 -6.12
CA THR A 37 18.87 -18.88 -6.49
C THR A 37 18.93 -17.46 -7.03
N ARG A 38 18.72 -17.30 -8.34
CA ARG A 38 18.46 -15.96 -8.90
C ARG A 38 17.06 -15.55 -8.46
N GLU A 39 16.99 -14.56 -7.59
CA GLU A 39 15.73 -13.89 -7.33
C GLU A 39 15.32 -13.15 -8.62
N VAL A 40 14.12 -13.48 -9.09
CA VAL A 40 13.52 -12.83 -10.25
C VAL A 40 12.37 -12.00 -9.69
N SER A 41 12.50 -10.67 -9.77
CA SER A 41 11.38 -9.77 -9.49
C SER A 41 10.74 -9.35 -10.82
N PHE A 42 9.64 -8.60 -10.73
CA PHE A 42 9.00 -7.96 -11.87
C PHE A 42 9.31 -6.46 -11.82
N GLY A 43 9.58 -5.85 -12.97
CA GLY A 43 9.95 -4.44 -13.05
C GLY A 43 9.84 -3.89 -14.46
N ALA A 44 10.27 -2.64 -14.65
CA ALA A 44 10.35 -2.01 -15.97
C ALA A 44 11.78 -2.02 -16.49
N ILE A 45 11.98 -2.31 -17.77
CA ILE A 45 13.28 -2.37 -18.43
C ILE A 45 13.28 -1.38 -19.57
N ALA A 46 14.31 -0.53 -19.62
CA ALA A 46 14.54 0.42 -20.70
C ALA A 46 14.81 -0.34 -22.01
N LYS A 47 14.04 -0.08 -23.07
CA LYS A 47 14.25 -0.64 -24.41
C LYS A 47 15.23 0.19 -25.24
N ARG A 48 15.33 1.48 -24.95
CA ARG A 48 16.32 2.40 -25.51
C ARG A 48 16.96 3.22 -24.39
N GLU A 49 17.93 4.05 -24.73
CA GLU A 49 18.44 5.05 -23.81
C GLU A 49 17.35 6.09 -23.52
N ILE A 50 17.08 6.33 -22.24
CA ILE A 50 16.08 7.29 -21.76
C ILE A 50 16.83 8.48 -21.17
N ALA A 51 16.53 9.68 -21.67
CA ALA A 51 17.16 10.91 -21.19
C ALA A 51 16.62 11.33 -19.82
N ALA A 52 17.45 12.03 -19.04
CA ALA A 52 17.02 12.67 -17.80
C ALA A 52 15.90 13.71 -18.06
N GLY A 53 14.95 13.82 -17.12
CA GLY A 53 13.76 14.66 -17.21
C GLY A 53 12.60 14.03 -18.00
N THR A 54 12.72 12.77 -18.43
CA THR A 54 11.70 12.09 -19.23
C THR A 54 10.56 11.59 -18.35
N THR A 55 9.31 12.00 -18.65
CA THR A 55 8.11 11.39 -18.09
C THR A 55 7.89 10.01 -18.69
N LEU A 56 8.02 8.96 -17.89
CA LEU A 56 7.91 7.58 -18.35
C LEU A 56 6.52 6.99 -18.17
N ILE A 57 5.87 7.29 -17.05
CA ILE A 57 4.54 6.78 -16.72
C ILE A 57 3.66 7.94 -16.30
N THR A 58 2.47 8.03 -16.87
CA THR A 58 1.40 8.93 -16.45
C THR A 58 0.19 8.09 -16.04
N LEU A 59 -0.44 8.41 -14.93
CA LEU A 59 -1.55 7.66 -14.33
C LEU A 59 -2.68 8.63 -13.99
N SER A 60 -3.88 8.39 -14.51
CA SER A 60 -5.07 9.15 -14.11
C SER A 60 -5.34 8.97 -12.62
N SER A 61 -5.65 10.06 -11.92
CA SER A 61 -6.07 10.02 -10.51
C SER A 61 -7.30 9.15 -10.25
N SER A 62 -8.16 8.95 -11.27
CA SER A 62 -9.29 8.03 -11.18
C SER A 62 -8.85 6.58 -11.05
N LEU A 63 -7.66 6.22 -11.52
CA LEU A 63 -7.05 4.89 -11.41
C LEU A 63 -6.07 4.83 -10.22
N THR A 64 -6.50 5.31 -9.05
CA THR A 64 -5.74 5.24 -7.80
C THR A 64 -6.63 4.71 -6.67
N ILE A 65 -6.02 4.17 -5.60
CA ILE A 65 -6.73 3.76 -4.38
C ILE A 65 -6.35 4.74 -3.26
N PRO A 66 -7.03 5.90 -3.15
CA PRO A 66 -6.71 6.96 -2.19
C PRO A 66 -7.17 6.58 -0.77
N PRO A 67 -6.66 7.27 0.27
CA PRO A 67 -6.99 6.99 1.67
C PRO A 67 -8.48 7.11 1.99
N THR A 68 -9.11 8.19 1.54
CA THR A 68 -10.50 8.49 1.93
C THR A 68 -11.54 7.76 1.09
N LEU A 69 -11.13 7.11 -0.01
CA LEU A 69 -12.00 6.43 -0.96
C LEU A 69 -13.25 7.27 -1.31
N SER A 70 -13.11 8.59 -1.40
CA SER A 70 -14.26 9.53 -1.48
C SER A 70 -14.66 9.95 -2.90
N THR A 71 -14.04 9.39 -3.93
CA THR A 71 -14.44 9.69 -5.32
C THR A 71 -15.79 9.05 -5.63
N THR A 72 -16.56 9.63 -6.55
CA THR A 72 -17.88 9.12 -7.02
C THR A 72 -17.86 7.62 -7.35
N LEU A 73 -16.73 7.12 -7.87
CA LEU A 73 -16.47 5.71 -8.15
C LEU A 73 -16.76 4.78 -6.95
N TYR A 74 -16.42 5.24 -5.75
CA TYR A 74 -16.44 4.43 -4.53
C TYR A 74 -17.78 4.52 -3.79
N HIS A 75 -18.53 5.61 -3.96
CA HIS A 75 -19.89 5.72 -3.43
C HIS A 75 -20.87 4.74 -4.08
N GLN A 76 -20.57 4.26 -5.28
CA GLN A 76 -21.41 3.34 -6.05
C GLN A 76 -20.98 1.86 -5.91
N HIS A 77 -19.87 1.57 -5.23
CA HIS A 77 -19.42 0.20 -4.98
C HIS A 77 -20.02 -0.32 -3.65
N PRO A 78 -20.84 -1.39 -3.63
CA PRO A 78 -21.63 -1.80 -2.46
C PRO A 78 -20.84 -1.96 -1.17
N LEU A 79 -19.66 -2.58 -1.23
CA LEU A 79 -18.79 -2.70 -0.06
C LEU A 79 -18.32 -1.33 0.44
N LEU A 80 -17.91 -0.44 -0.45
CA LEU A 80 -17.31 0.83 -0.06
C LEU A 80 -18.35 1.79 0.46
N THR A 81 -19.57 1.73 -0.09
CA THR A 81 -20.76 2.36 0.50
C THR A 81 -20.95 1.89 1.95
N ALA A 82 -20.93 0.58 2.22
CA ALA A 82 -21.03 0.05 3.58
C ALA A 82 -19.86 0.49 4.49
N LEU A 83 -18.61 0.41 4.01
CA LEU A 83 -17.45 0.82 4.79
C LEU A 83 -17.43 2.32 5.09
N SER A 84 -18.02 3.14 4.21
CA SER A 84 -18.09 4.60 4.39
C SER A 84 -19.04 5.03 5.52
N SER A 85 -20.06 4.23 5.84
CA SER A 85 -20.98 4.49 6.95
C SER A 85 -20.42 4.05 8.31
N LEU A 86 -19.34 3.27 8.32
CA LEU A 86 -18.72 2.77 9.54
C LEU A 86 -17.63 3.73 10.05
N PRO A 87 -17.46 3.85 11.39
CA PRO A 87 -16.41 4.65 12.02
C PRO A 87 -15.05 3.93 11.94
N LEU A 88 -14.59 3.65 10.72
CA LEU A 88 -13.33 2.96 10.44
C LEU A 88 -12.24 3.95 10.01
N PRO A 89 -10.99 3.76 10.45
CA PRO A 89 -9.85 4.50 9.91
C PRO A 89 -9.73 4.35 8.39
N PRO A 90 -9.24 5.37 7.67
CA PRO A 90 -9.02 5.31 6.22
C PRO A 90 -8.26 4.05 5.77
N ARG A 91 -7.15 3.74 6.44
CA ARG A 91 -6.33 2.56 6.15
C ARG A 91 -7.11 1.25 6.29
N THR A 92 -7.90 1.10 7.35
CA THR A 92 -8.74 -0.09 7.56
C THR A 92 -9.72 -0.30 6.42
N ARG A 93 -10.28 0.77 5.85
CA ARG A 93 -11.18 0.68 4.69
C ARG A 93 -10.45 0.25 3.42
N GLN A 94 -9.25 0.78 3.17
CA GLN A 94 -8.42 0.34 2.04
C GLN A 94 -8.05 -1.13 2.17
N LEU A 95 -7.60 -1.59 3.35
CA LEU A 95 -7.25 -2.99 3.59
C LEU A 95 -8.47 -3.91 3.41
N ALA A 96 -9.62 -3.54 3.96
CA ALA A 96 -10.87 -4.27 3.76
C ALA A 96 -11.25 -4.39 2.28
N PHE A 97 -11.09 -3.31 1.52
CA PHE A 97 -11.32 -3.29 0.07
C PHE A 97 -10.36 -4.21 -0.69
N LEU A 98 -9.07 -4.20 -0.35
CA LEU A 98 -8.08 -5.11 -0.93
C LEU A 98 -8.41 -6.57 -0.66
N ILE A 99 -8.78 -6.91 0.59
CA ILE A 99 -9.15 -8.26 1.00
C ILE A 99 -10.38 -8.74 0.22
N HIS A 100 -11.44 -7.95 0.23
CA HIS A 100 -12.68 -8.32 -0.47
C HIS A 100 -12.42 -8.53 -1.96
N THR A 101 -11.77 -7.57 -2.62
CA THR A 101 -11.52 -7.63 -4.06
C THR A 101 -10.66 -8.84 -4.47
N ARG A 102 -9.68 -9.21 -3.63
CA ARG A 102 -8.80 -10.34 -3.93
C ARG A 102 -9.43 -11.70 -3.62
N PHE A 103 -10.03 -11.84 -2.45
CA PHE A 103 -10.37 -13.16 -1.90
C PHE A 103 -11.83 -13.55 -2.10
N THR A 104 -12.66 -12.67 -2.65
CA THR A 104 -14.04 -12.99 -3.02
C THR A 104 -14.17 -13.28 -4.52
N SER A 105 -15.32 -13.82 -4.92
CA SER A 105 -15.64 -14.06 -6.33
C SER A 105 -15.91 -12.74 -7.04
N SER A 106 -15.65 -12.69 -8.35
CA SER A 106 -15.97 -11.51 -9.17
C SER A 106 -17.48 -11.25 -9.30
N HIS A 107 -18.34 -12.02 -8.63
CA HIS A 107 -19.80 -11.86 -8.68
C HIS A 107 -20.24 -10.46 -8.27
N THR A 108 -19.67 -9.91 -7.20
CA THR A 108 -20.00 -8.56 -6.73
C THR A 108 -19.58 -7.50 -7.75
N LEU A 109 -18.39 -7.65 -8.35
CA LEU A 109 -17.98 -6.78 -9.46
C LEU A 109 -18.94 -6.92 -10.65
N SER A 110 -19.25 -8.14 -11.08
CA SER A 110 -20.16 -8.40 -12.19
C SER A 110 -21.52 -7.75 -11.95
N GLN A 111 -22.09 -7.91 -10.76
CA GLN A 111 -23.35 -7.26 -10.36
C GLN A 111 -23.27 -5.73 -10.49
N VAL A 112 -22.18 -5.12 -10.02
CA VAL A 112 -21.96 -3.66 -10.14
C VAL A 112 -21.84 -3.22 -11.60
N LEU A 113 -21.13 -4.00 -12.43
CA LEU A 113 -20.90 -3.66 -13.83
C LEU A 113 -22.15 -3.84 -14.70
N THR A 114 -22.96 -4.88 -14.44
CA THR A 114 -24.14 -5.23 -15.24
C THR A 114 -25.45 -4.65 -14.71
N SER A 115 -25.47 -4.06 -13.51
CA SER A 115 -26.70 -3.52 -12.94
C SER A 115 -27.27 -2.40 -13.83
N PRO A 116 -28.53 -2.52 -14.31
CA PRO A 116 -29.19 -1.49 -15.10
C PRO A 116 -29.53 -0.23 -14.28
N SER A 117 -29.56 -0.34 -12.94
CA SER A 117 -29.75 0.78 -12.02
C SER A 117 -28.44 1.46 -11.60
N SER A 118 -27.28 0.99 -12.06
CA SER A 118 -26.01 1.63 -11.72
C SER A 118 -25.93 3.01 -12.37
N SER A 119 -25.79 4.08 -11.58
CA SER A 119 -25.48 5.42 -12.08
C SER A 119 -24.00 5.62 -12.44
N LEU A 120 -23.22 4.53 -12.50
CA LEU A 120 -21.81 4.54 -12.88
C LEU A 120 -21.67 4.83 -14.38
N SER A 121 -20.83 5.82 -14.73
CA SER A 121 -20.44 6.04 -16.12
C SER A 121 -19.70 4.83 -16.71
N PRO A 122 -19.69 4.64 -18.04
CA PRO A 122 -18.91 3.58 -18.68
C PRO A 122 -17.43 3.62 -18.28
N MET A 123 -16.84 4.81 -18.16
CA MET A 123 -15.45 4.99 -17.73
C MET A 123 -15.23 4.55 -16.28
N SER A 124 -16.18 4.81 -15.39
CA SER A 124 -16.14 4.36 -14.00
C SER A 124 -16.18 2.83 -13.91
N LYS A 125 -17.03 2.18 -14.71
CA LYS A 125 -17.11 0.71 -14.81
C LYS A 125 -15.77 0.11 -15.27
N THR A 126 -15.18 0.68 -16.32
CA THR A 126 -13.85 0.29 -16.81
C THR A 126 -12.78 0.48 -15.75
N THR A 127 -12.78 1.60 -15.04
CA THR A 127 -11.84 1.89 -13.95
C THR A 127 -11.93 0.86 -12.83
N LEU A 128 -13.14 0.51 -12.38
CA LEU A 128 -13.36 -0.53 -11.37
C LEU A 128 -12.85 -1.89 -11.84
N SER A 129 -13.10 -2.26 -13.11
CA SER A 129 -12.58 -3.49 -13.69
C SER A 129 -11.05 -3.52 -13.63
N ILE A 130 -10.38 -2.43 -14.03
CA ILE A 130 -8.92 -2.37 -14.01
C ILE A 130 -8.38 -2.43 -12.58
N LEU A 131 -8.97 -1.71 -11.62
CA LEU A 131 -8.58 -1.78 -10.20
C LEU A 131 -8.75 -3.19 -9.63
N HIS A 132 -9.83 -3.87 -10.01
CA HIS A 132 -10.06 -5.26 -9.63
C HIS A 132 -8.98 -6.19 -10.18
N HIS A 133 -8.61 -6.06 -11.46
CA HIS A 133 -7.49 -6.81 -12.05
C HIS A 133 -6.16 -6.49 -11.37
N TYR A 134 -5.89 -5.21 -11.10
CA TYR A 134 -4.69 -4.77 -10.39
C TYR A 134 -4.56 -5.46 -9.02
N ILE A 135 -5.58 -5.37 -8.16
CA ILE A 135 -5.55 -5.94 -6.81
C ILE A 135 -5.36 -7.46 -6.85
N ARG A 136 -5.99 -8.14 -7.82
CA ARG A 136 -5.84 -9.59 -8.00
C ARG A 136 -4.49 -10.00 -8.58
N SER A 137 -3.81 -9.10 -9.30
CA SER A 137 -2.46 -9.31 -9.83
C SER A 137 -1.34 -9.07 -8.82
N LEU A 138 -1.64 -8.46 -7.67
CA LEU A 138 -0.66 -8.26 -6.60
C LEU A 138 -0.05 -9.59 -6.13
N PRO A 139 1.20 -9.59 -5.60
CA PRO A 139 1.86 -10.80 -5.13
C PRO A 139 0.99 -11.62 -4.17
N CYS A 140 1.04 -12.94 -4.31
CA CYS A 140 0.34 -13.87 -3.41
C CYS A 140 0.99 -13.98 -2.04
N THR A 141 2.30 -13.81 -1.98
CA THR A 141 3.11 -13.93 -0.78
C THR A 141 4.07 -12.75 -0.70
N PHE A 142 4.51 -12.44 0.52
CA PHE A 142 5.49 -11.40 0.81
C PHE A 142 6.59 -11.98 1.69
N SER A 143 7.80 -11.41 1.57
CA SER A 143 9.00 -11.88 2.27
C SER A 143 9.29 -11.09 3.55
N ASP A 144 8.36 -10.23 3.98
CA ASP A 144 8.51 -9.48 5.22
C ASP A 144 8.31 -10.38 6.46
N PRO A 145 8.91 -10.03 7.61
CA PRO A 145 8.90 -10.86 8.81
C PRO A 145 7.51 -11.24 9.35
N THR A 146 6.44 -10.52 8.99
CA THR A 146 5.10 -10.88 9.45
C THR A 146 4.66 -12.24 8.88
N HIS A 147 5.21 -12.65 7.73
CA HIS A 147 4.89 -13.93 7.07
C HIS A 147 5.83 -15.08 7.48
N TYR A 148 6.82 -14.83 8.35
CA TYR A 148 7.74 -15.88 8.76
C TYR A 148 7.04 -16.94 9.59
N HIS A 149 7.35 -18.20 9.33
CA HIS A 149 6.82 -19.30 10.12
C HIS A 149 7.26 -19.15 11.59
N PRO A 150 6.37 -19.38 12.59
CA PRO A 150 6.69 -19.20 14.00
C PRO A 150 7.94 -19.98 14.47
N SER A 151 8.14 -21.18 13.93
CA SER A 151 9.30 -22.03 14.23
C SER A 151 10.51 -21.82 13.29
N SER A 152 10.48 -20.80 12.42
CA SER A 152 11.55 -20.58 11.46
C SER A 152 12.82 -20.05 12.14
N ARG A 153 13.98 -20.47 11.63
CA ARG A 153 15.26 -19.90 12.04
C ARG A 153 15.34 -18.40 11.77
N ALA A 154 14.70 -17.94 10.68
CA ALA A 154 14.62 -16.53 10.30
C ALA A 154 13.96 -15.68 11.38
N LEU A 155 12.80 -16.10 11.90
CA LEU A 155 12.13 -15.39 13.00
C LEU A 155 12.96 -15.44 14.29
N ALA A 156 13.59 -16.59 14.58
CA ALA A 156 14.47 -16.72 15.75
C ALA A 156 15.68 -15.77 15.71
N LEU A 157 16.18 -15.40 14.52
CA LEU A 157 17.26 -14.40 14.37
C LEU A 157 16.83 -12.98 14.78
N LEU A 158 15.53 -12.68 14.75
CA LEU A 158 15.00 -11.38 15.16
C LEU A 158 14.81 -11.28 16.69
N THR A 159 14.99 -12.37 17.43
CA THR A 159 14.82 -12.36 18.89
C THR A 159 15.89 -11.50 19.55
N GLY A 160 15.46 -10.54 20.37
CA GLY A 160 16.36 -9.62 21.08
C GLY A 160 16.80 -8.40 20.26
N THR A 161 16.32 -8.23 19.02
CA THR A 161 16.57 -7.02 18.23
C THR A 161 15.43 -6.00 18.37
N ASN A 162 15.69 -4.75 17.96
CA ASN A 162 14.64 -3.72 17.88
C ASN A 162 13.53 -4.16 16.93
N LEU A 163 13.89 -4.66 15.74
CA LEU A 163 12.94 -5.20 14.77
C LEU A 163 12.08 -6.34 15.35
N GLY A 164 12.64 -7.26 16.13
CA GLY A 164 11.84 -8.32 16.77
C GLY A 164 10.81 -7.79 17.76
N SER A 165 11.20 -6.79 18.57
CA SER A 165 10.26 -6.11 19.49
C SER A 165 9.19 -5.33 18.74
N ALA A 166 9.56 -4.65 17.66
CA ALA A 166 8.63 -3.90 16.81
C ALA A 166 7.63 -4.85 16.15
N LEU A 167 8.10 -5.96 15.56
CA LEU A 167 7.28 -6.99 14.95
C LEU A 167 6.23 -7.56 15.91
N ASN A 168 6.61 -7.88 17.15
CA ASN A 168 5.66 -8.39 18.13
C ASN A 168 4.56 -7.37 18.48
N THR A 169 4.94 -6.10 18.63
CA THR A 169 3.99 -4.99 18.86
C THR A 169 3.06 -4.84 17.65
N TYR A 170 3.62 -4.91 16.45
CA TYR A 170 2.91 -4.79 15.17
C TYR A 170 1.87 -5.89 14.98
N LEU A 171 2.22 -7.14 15.30
CA LEU A 171 1.29 -8.29 15.25
C LEU A 171 0.20 -8.20 16.32
N HIS A 172 0.51 -7.65 17.51
CA HIS A 172 -0.49 -7.44 18.55
C HIS A 172 -1.52 -6.37 18.15
N HIS A 173 -1.06 -5.25 17.60
CA HIS A 173 -1.96 -4.21 17.06
C HIS A 173 -2.83 -4.74 15.92
N ASP A 174 -2.31 -5.66 15.11
CA ASP A 174 -3.07 -6.30 14.04
C ASP A 174 -4.24 -7.12 14.51
N ALA A 175 -4.04 -7.96 15.52
CA ALA A 175 -5.12 -8.72 16.12
C ALA A 175 -6.23 -7.78 16.62
N ALA A 176 -5.85 -6.65 17.23
CA ALA A 176 -6.80 -5.65 17.70
C ALA A 176 -7.53 -4.93 16.55
N HIS A 177 -6.85 -4.58 15.47
CA HIS A 177 -7.45 -3.97 14.28
C HIS A 177 -8.44 -4.92 13.59
N LEU A 178 -8.05 -6.17 13.40
CA LEU A 178 -8.88 -7.21 12.81
C LEU A 178 -10.14 -7.44 13.63
N ALA A 179 -10.03 -7.56 14.96
CA ALA A 179 -11.17 -7.72 15.85
C ALA A 179 -12.13 -6.51 15.79
N ARG A 180 -11.60 -5.28 15.77
CA ARG A 180 -12.41 -4.07 15.60
C ARG A 180 -13.18 -4.07 14.28
N LEU A 181 -12.50 -4.38 13.17
CA LEU A 181 -13.16 -4.45 11.86
C LEU A 181 -14.25 -5.51 11.85
N HIS A 182 -13.97 -6.71 12.36
CA HIS A 182 -14.95 -7.80 12.44
C HIS A 182 -16.21 -7.36 13.20
N ASN A 183 -16.04 -6.78 14.40
CA ASN A 183 -17.16 -6.31 15.21
C ASN A 183 -18.00 -5.24 14.50
N GLN A 184 -17.36 -4.26 13.86
CA GLN A 184 -18.07 -3.19 13.13
C GLN A 184 -18.87 -3.74 11.95
N LEU A 185 -18.31 -4.68 11.19
CA LEU A 185 -19.01 -5.34 10.08
C LEU A 185 -20.17 -6.21 10.57
N THR A 186 -20.00 -6.93 11.68
CA THR A 186 -21.10 -7.71 12.29
C THR A 186 -22.22 -6.81 12.77
N SER A 187 -21.90 -5.71 13.44
CA SER A 187 -22.89 -4.72 13.89
C SER A 187 -23.65 -4.09 12.72
N PHE A 188 -22.96 -3.81 11.60
CA PHE A 188 -23.59 -3.35 10.37
C PHE A 188 -24.67 -4.32 9.87
N LEU A 189 -24.35 -5.62 9.80
CA LEU A 189 -25.30 -6.64 9.34
C LEU A 189 -26.48 -6.82 10.30
N GLN A 190 -26.24 -6.78 11.61
CA GLN A 190 -27.30 -6.85 12.62
C GLN A 190 -28.24 -5.64 12.52
N GLN A 191 -27.70 -4.45 12.25
CA GLN A 191 -28.50 -3.26 12.02
C GLN A 191 -29.34 -3.40 10.76
N TYR A 192 -28.72 -3.79 9.64
CA TYR A 192 -29.44 -4.03 8.39
C TYR A 192 -30.60 -5.02 8.57
N GLN A 193 -30.37 -6.14 9.28
CA GLN A 193 -31.41 -7.14 9.56
C GLN A 193 -32.60 -6.56 10.35
N ARG A 194 -32.32 -5.71 11.36
CA ARG A 194 -33.39 -5.04 12.12
C ARG A 194 -34.18 -4.08 11.24
N ASP A 195 -33.48 -3.28 10.43
CA ASP A 195 -34.10 -2.24 9.61
C ASP A 195 -34.97 -2.89 8.49
N THR A 196 -34.54 -4.00 7.88
CA THR A 196 -35.34 -4.74 6.88
C THR A 196 -36.64 -5.35 7.40
N VAL A 197 -36.76 -5.58 8.71
CA VAL A 197 -38.01 -6.10 9.30
C VAL A 197 -39.05 -4.98 9.48
N CYS A 198 -38.62 -3.71 9.44
CA CYS A 198 -39.46 -2.56 9.75
C CYS A 198 -39.82 -1.68 8.55
N ASP A 199 -39.26 -1.91 7.36
CA ASP A 199 -39.41 -1.05 6.18
C ASP A 199 -40.12 -1.77 5.01
N ASP A 200 -41.19 -1.14 4.49
CA ASP A 200 -41.97 -1.60 3.32
C ASP A 200 -41.48 -0.96 1.99
N ASP A 201 -40.40 -0.16 1.99
CA ASP A 201 -39.95 0.61 0.82
C ASP A 201 -38.95 -0.17 -0.08
N GLU A 202 -39.40 -0.56 -1.28
CA GLU A 202 -38.75 -1.53 -2.19
C GLU A 202 -37.47 -1.00 -2.89
N SER A 203 -37.28 0.32 -2.97
CA SER A 203 -36.14 0.95 -3.67
C SER A 203 -34.89 1.07 -2.79
N THR A 204 -35.05 1.54 -1.56
CA THR A 204 -33.95 1.72 -0.59
C THR A 204 -33.37 0.37 -0.13
N THR A 205 -34.24 -0.64 -0.06
CA THR A 205 -33.91 -2.01 0.36
C THR A 205 -32.94 -2.71 -0.61
N ALA A 206 -33.02 -2.47 -1.92
CA ALA A 206 -32.15 -3.13 -2.90
C ALA A 206 -30.68 -2.72 -2.79
N THR A 207 -30.39 -1.42 -2.66
CA THR A 207 -29.01 -0.93 -2.51
C THR A 207 -28.40 -1.40 -1.19
N ALA A 208 -29.18 -1.30 -0.10
CA ALA A 208 -28.77 -1.81 1.21
C ALA A 208 -28.52 -3.33 1.21
N ALA A 209 -29.32 -4.11 0.48
CA ALA A 209 -29.13 -5.55 0.32
C ALA A 209 -27.80 -5.89 -0.37
N THR A 210 -27.44 -5.18 -1.44
CA THR A 210 -26.14 -5.41 -2.11
C THR A 210 -24.95 -5.06 -1.21
N ALA A 211 -25.08 -4.01 -0.40
CA ALA A 211 -24.07 -3.61 0.57
C ALA A 211 -23.92 -4.68 1.67
N ALA A 212 -25.02 -5.18 2.23
CA ALA A 212 -25.03 -6.27 3.20
C ALA A 212 -24.43 -7.58 2.63
N ALA A 213 -24.73 -7.91 1.38
CA ALA A 213 -24.14 -9.07 0.69
C ALA A 213 -22.61 -8.91 0.55
N ALA A 214 -22.13 -7.74 0.18
CA ALA A 214 -20.69 -7.47 0.06
C ALA A 214 -19.98 -7.53 1.42
N VAL A 215 -20.58 -7.01 2.49
CA VAL A 215 -20.07 -7.13 3.86
C VAL A 215 -20.03 -8.59 4.32
N THR A 216 -21.06 -9.38 4.01
CA THR A 216 -21.10 -10.81 4.32
C THR A 216 -19.96 -11.57 3.64
N GLN A 217 -19.69 -11.27 2.37
CA GLN A 217 -18.56 -11.86 1.64
C GLN A 217 -17.21 -11.46 2.24
N LEU A 218 -17.04 -10.20 2.64
CA LEU A 218 -15.81 -9.75 3.32
C LEU A 218 -15.61 -10.52 4.64
N LEU A 219 -16.64 -10.63 5.47
CA LEU A 219 -16.57 -11.38 6.74
C LEU A 219 -16.20 -12.85 6.52
N ALA A 220 -16.70 -13.49 5.45
CA ALA A 220 -16.39 -14.88 5.13
C ALA A 220 -14.90 -15.14 4.83
N VAL A 221 -14.17 -14.11 4.37
CA VAL A 221 -12.74 -14.22 4.03
C VAL A 221 -11.83 -13.46 5.00
N LEU A 222 -12.39 -12.72 5.95
CA LEU A 222 -11.65 -11.88 6.88
C LEU A 222 -11.05 -12.72 8.01
N ASN A 223 -9.72 -12.88 7.99
CA ASN A 223 -8.96 -13.60 9.00
C ASN A 223 -7.53 -13.03 9.08
N GLU A 224 -6.72 -13.55 10.01
CA GLU A 224 -5.34 -13.07 10.21
C GLU A 224 -4.50 -13.15 8.93
N HIS A 225 -4.65 -14.21 8.13
CA HIS A 225 -3.87 -14.40 6.92
C HIS A 225 -4.23 -13.37 5.84
N THR A 226 -5.52 -13.13 5.59
CA THR A 226 -5.95 -12.14 4.58
C THR A 226 -5.67 -10.71 5.03
N TRP A 227 -5.78 -10.43 6.33
CA TRP A 227 -5.38 -9.15 6.92
C TRP A 227 -3.89 -8.87 6.74
N ARG A 228 -3.05 -9.84 7.12
CA ARG A 228 -1.60 -9.74 6.99
C ARG A 228 -1.16 -9.60 5.53
N TRP A 229 -1.77 -10.35 4.62
CA TRP A 229 -1.58 -10.18 3.18
C TRP A 229 -1.88 -8.73 2.73
N ALA A 230 -3.03 -8.19 3.12
CA ALA A 230 -3.45 -6.86 2.67
C ALA A 230 -2.50 -5.77 3.19
N ARG A 231 -2.01 -5.91 4.42
CA ARG A 231 -1.01 -4.99 4.99
C ARG A 231 0.30 -5.01 4.23
N SER A 232 0.87 -6.19 3.99
CA SER A 232 2.11 -6.32 3.23
C SER A 232 1.94 -5.82 1.79
N ALA A 233 0.81 -6.14 1.15
CA ALA A 233 0.47 -5.64 -0.17
C ALA A 233 0.37 -4.11 -0.21
N PHE A 234 -0.23 -3.50 0.81
CA PHE A 234 -0.35 -2.06 0.92
C PHE A 234 0.99 -1.39 1.23
N LYS A 235 1.68 -1.79 2.31
CA LYS A 235 2.93 -1.15 2.75
C LYS A 235 4.07 -1.24 1.75
N SER A 236 4.18 -2.35 1.03
CA SER A 236 5.25 -2.51 0.04
C SER A 236 5.03 -1.66 -1.22
N ARG A 237 3.85 -1.05 -1.40
CA ARG A 237 3.41 -0.45 -2.67
C ARG A 237 2.77 0.93 -2.54
N CYS A 238 2.49 1.39 -1.33
CA CYS A 238 1.84 2.67 -1.12
C CYS A 238 2.80 3.84 -1.29
N PHE A 239 2.22 4.98 -1.67
CA PHE A 239 2.89 6.26 -1.86
C PHE A 239 2.29 7.31 -0.92
N PRO A 240 3.00 8.41 -0.67
CA PRO A 240 2.46 9.52 0.12
C PRO A 240 1.14 10.08 -0.43
N ALA A 241 0.21 10.38 0.46
CA ALA A 241 -1.13 10.93 0.18
C ALA A 241 -1.14 12.13 -0.77
N HIS A 242 -0.12 12.98 -0.60
CA HIS A 242 -0.06 14.29 -1.22
C HIS A 242 0.14 14.21 -2.73
N LEU A 243 0.53 13.05 -3.26
CA LEU A 243 0.60 12.80 -4.70
C LEU A 243 -0.77 12.77 -5.38
N VAL A 244 -1.86 12.66 -4.62
CA VAL A 244 -3.24 12.61 -5.19
C VAL A 244 -4.23 13.51 -4.45
N THR A 245 -3.81 14.20 -3.40
CA THR A 245 -4.66 15.10 -2.61
C THR A 245 -4.21 16.55 -2.77
N ASN A 246 -5.15 17.47 -3.04
CA ASN A 246 -4.83 18.89 -3.22
C ASN A 246 -4.17 19.47 -1.95
N HIS A 247 -2.95 19.99 -2.12
CA HIS A 247 -2.11 20.63 -1.10
C HIS A 247 -2.63 22.01 -0.60
N GLN A 248 -3.93 22.19 -0.39
CA GLN A 248 -4.45 23.39 0.30
C GLN A 248 -4.69 23.19 1.81
N LYS A 249 -4.40 22.01 2.37
CA LYS A 249 -4.59 21.72 3.80
C LYS A 249 -3.43 20.99 4.48
N GLN A 250 -2.17 21.37 4.21
CA GLN A 250 -1.06 20.98 5.09
C GLN A 250 -0.25 22.21 5.46
N GLN A 251 -0.66 22.86 6.55
CA GLN A 251 0.28 23.54 7.42
C GLN A 251 1.07 22.47 8.17
N GLN A 252 2.39 22.63 8.13
CA GLN A 252 3.44 21.90 8.83
C GLN A 252 3.77 20.47 8.35
N PRO A 253 5.00 20.24 7.84
CA PRO A 253 5.58 18.91 7.89
C PRO A 253 5.83 18.59 9.37
N ASN A 254 5.07 17.66 9.94
CA ASN A 254 5.54 17.01 11.15
C ASN A 254 6.74 16.18 10.73
N ASN A 255 7.94 16.59 11.15
CA ASN A 255 9.22 15.89 10.94
C ASN A 255 9.30 14.58 11.76
N ASN A 256 8.18 13.88 11.95
CA ASN A 256 8.15 12.60 12.63
C ASN A 256 8.11 11.52 11.54
N ASP A 257 9.27 11.24 10.95
CA ASP A 257 9.50 10.12 10.03
C ASP A 257 9.40 8.74 10.73
N ASP A 258 8.87 8.69 11.96
CA ASP A 258 9.01 7.56 12.91
C ASP A 258 7.69 6.93 13.41
N ASP A 259 6.51 7.35 12.95
CA ASP A 259 5.25 6.72 13.38
C ASP A 259 4.61 5.86 12.27
N ASP A 260 4.67 4.53 12.46
CA ASP A 260 3.98 3.49 11.66
C ASP A 260 2.44 3.73 11.53
N ASP A 261 1.90 4.67 12.31
CA ASP A 261 0.49 5.04 12.36
C ASP A 261 0.13 6.28 11.50
N ASP A 262 1.08 7.07 10.98
CA ASP A 262 0.79 8.30 10.19
C ASP A 262 0.50 8.08 8.70
N ASP A 263 0.57 6.84 8.22
CA ASP A 263 0.21 6.45 6.84
C ASP A 263 -1.30 6.40 6.55
N ASP A 264 -2.14 7.01 7.40
CA ASP A 264 -3.59 7.12 7.17
C ASP A 264 -3.95 7.96 5.92
N GLY A 265 -2.95 8.60 5.31
CA GLY A 265 -3.07 9.26 4.02
C GLY A 265 -2.57 8.45 2.81
N ALA A 266 -1.93 7.30 2.96
CA ALA A 266 -1.21 6.68 1.84
C ALA A 266 -2.14 6.20 0.69
N VAL A 267 -1.61 6.23 -0.54
CA VAL A 267 -2.33 5.90 -1.79
C VAL A 267 -1.64 4.76 -2.53
N LEU A 268 -2.40 3.88 -3.19
CA LEU A 268 -1.83 2.96 -4.18
C LEU A 268 -1.92 3.56 -5.58
N LEU A 269 -0.80 3.50 -6.29
CA LEU A 269 -0.62 3.99 -7.66
C LEU A 269 -0.34 2.81 -8.60
N PRO A 270 -1.38 2.13 -9.12
CA PRO A 270 -1.23 1.04 -10.08
C PRO A 270 -0.26 1.40 -11.22
N VAL A 271 0.49 0.41 -11.71
CA VAL A 271 1.53 0.56 -12.76
C VAL A 271 2.81 1.22 -12.25
N ILE A 272 2.72 2.33 -11.51
CA ILE A 272 3.91 2.99 -10.93
C ILE A 272 4.53 2.14 -9.82
N ASP A 273 3.70 1.45 -9.03
CA ASP A 273 4.12 0.53 -7.96
C ASP A 273 4.78 -0.77 -8.45
N LEU A 274 4.92 -0.96 -9.77
CA LEU A 274 5.69 -2.07 -10.37
C LEU A 274 7.19 -1.79 -10.39
N LEU A 275 7.60 -0.54 -10.18
CA LEU A 275 9.01 -0.15 -10.25
C LEU A 275 9.74 -0.49 -8.95
N ASN A 276 10.84 -1.25 -9.06
CA ASN A 276 11.65 -1.65 -7.91
C ASN A 276 12.48 -0.50 -7.36
N HIS A 277 12.94 -0.65 -6.12
CA HIS A 277 13.82 0.32 -5.47
C HIS A 277 15.26 0.25 -5.96
N ARG A 278 15.85 1.42 -6.24
CA ARG A 278 17.29 1.62 -6.15
C ARG A 278 17.59 2.87 -5.33
N ARG A 279 18.44 2.73 -4.31
CA ARG A 279 18.87 3.87 -3.53
C ARG A 279 19.64 4.85 -4.42
N GLY A 280 19.28 6.13 -4.32
CA GLY A 280 19.90 7.19 -5.11
C GLY A 280 19.39 7.29 -6.54
N ALA A 281 18.43 6.44 -6.96
CA ALA A 281 17.73 6.67 -8.22
C ALA A 281 17.10 8.07 -8.20
N ARG A 282 17.39 8.85 -9.24
CA ARG A 282 16.91 10.23 -9.37
C ARG A 282 15.60 10.17 -10.11
N VAL A 283 14.51 10.31 -9.37
CA VAL A 283 13.14 10.24 -9.88
C VAL A 283 12.29 11.29 -9.20
N SER A 284 11.24 11.71 -9.88
CA SER A 284 10.24 12.62 -9.35
C SER A 284 8.84 12.09 -9.61
N TRP A 285 7.95 12.30 -8.63
CA TRP A 285 6.52 12.10 -8.77
C TRP A 285 5.85 13.45 -8.75
N GLU A 286 5.10 13.76 -9.80
CA GLU A 286 4.39 15.03 -9.93
C GLU A 286 2.91 14.78 -10.08
N TYR A 287 2.08 15.64 -9.47
CA TYR A 287 0.66 15.67 -9.75
C TYR A 287 0.35 16.85 -10.66
N ASP A 288 -0.21 16.58 -11.84
CA ASP A 288 -0.78 17.59 -12.71
C ASP A 288 -2.23 17.83 -12.32
N TYR A 289 -2.48 18.94 -11.62
CA TYR A 289 -3.82 19.34 -11.20
C TYR A 289 -4.76 19.69 -12.37
N GLY A 290 -4.22 20.19 -13.48
CA GLY A 290 -5.01 20.56 -14.65
C GLY A 290 -5.52 19.32 -15.40
N ALA A 291 -4.69 18.28 -15.46
CA ALA A 291 -5.03 17.01 -16.10
C ALA A 291 -5.63 15.97 -15.13
N GLY A 292 -5.45 16.14 -13.82
CA GLY A 292 -5.84 15.16 -12.81
C GLY A 292 -5.00 13.88 -12.88
N GLU A 293 -3.69 14.01 -13.11
CA GLU A 293 -2.79 12.88 -13.38
C GLU A 293 -1.56 12.87 -12.47
N VAL A 294 -1.12 11.68 -12.06
CA VAL A 294 0.19 11.45 -11.44
C VAL A 294 1.20 11.10 -12.52
N ARG A 295 2.39 11.71 -12.50
CA ARG A 295 3.49 11.47 -13.44
C ARG A 295 4.70 10.95 -12.70
N PHE A 296 5.29 9.87 -13.22
CA PHE A 296 6.59 9.36 -12.82
C PHE A 296 7.63 9.77 -13.86
N LYS A 297 8.65 10.50 -13.41
CA LYS A 297 9.77 10.96 -14.23
C LYS A 297 11.07 10.35 -13.76
N VAL A 298 11.96 10.08 -14.72
CA VAL A 298 13.36 9.76 -14.44
C VAL A 298 14.20 11.02 -14.63
N ASP A 299 14.94 11.40 -13.59
CA ASP A 299 15.80 12.58 -13.54
C ASP A 299 17.29 12.22 -13.73
N GLU A 300 17.52 11.05 -14.32
CA GLU A 300 18.82 10.52 -14.71
C GLU A 300 18.72 9.78 -16.05
N CYS A 301 19.85 9.60 -16.74
CA CYS A 301 19.90 8.77 -17.94
C CYS A 301 19.78 7.29 -17.57
N VAL A 302 18.89 6.56 -18.25
CA VAL A 302 18.76 5.11 -18.12
C VAL A 302 19.18 4.45 -19.43
N LYS A 303 20.22 3.62 -19.39
CA LYS A 303 20.74 2.90 -20.55
C LYS A 303 19.77 1.83 -21.03
N SER A 304 19.76 1.57 -22.34
CA SER A 304 19.04 0.42 -22.91
C SER A 304 19.43 -0.89 -22.20
N GLY A 305 18.45 -1.76 -22.00
CA GLY A 305 18.57 -3.03 -21.30
C GLY A 305 18.65 -2.95 -19.78
N HIS A 306 18.75 -1.75 -19.19
CA HIS A 306 18.79 -1.58 -17.74
C HIS A 306 17.39 -1.44 -17.15
N GLU A 307 17.25 -1.83 -15.90
CA GLU A 307 16.02 -1.64 -15.15
C GLU A 307 15.80 -0.15 -14.85
N VAL A 308 14.53 0.27 -14.97
CA VAL A 308 14.04 1.57 -14.52
C VAL A 308 13.63 1.43 -13.07
N PHE A 309 14.36 2.08 -12.20
CA PHE A 309 14.13 2.04 -10.76
C PHE A 309 13.31 3.23 -10.27
N ASN A 310 12.56 2.99 -9.22
CA ASN A 310 11.98 4.01 -8.36
C ASN A 310 12.88 4.19 -7.10
N ASN A 311 12.58 5.20 -6.28
CA ASN A 311 13.28 5.48 -5.04
C ASN A 311 12.30 5.50 -3.86
N TYR A 312 12.39 4.55 -2.94
CA TYR A 312 11.45 4.44 -1.82
C TYR A 312 11.82 5.36 -0.64
N GLY A 313 12.87 6.18 -0.79
CA GLY A 313 13.38 7.06 0.25
C GLY A 313 14.59 6.49 0.99
N ALA A 314 15.04 7.23 2.01
CA ALA A 314 16.17 6.85 2.86
C ALA A 314 15.70 5.96 4.01
N LYS A 315 15.49 4.67 3.73
CA LYS A 315 15.01 3.68 4.73
C LYS A 315 16.14 2.87 5.33
N SER A 316 16.04 2.55 6.63
CA SER A 316 16.96 1.63 7.31
C SER A 316 16.74 0.19 6.87
N ASN A 317 17.67 -0.72 7.18
CA ASN A 317 17.48 -2.14 6.87
C ASN A 317 16.31 -2.75 7.64
N GLU A 318 16.04 -2.29 8.87
CA GLU A 318 14.87 -2.72 9.64
C GLU A 318 13.57 -2.33 8.92
N GLN A 319 13.47 -1.09 8.42
CA GLN A 319 12.32 -0.61 7.66
C GLN A 319 12.17 -1.32 6.30
N LEU A 320 13.27 -1.55 5.58
CA LEU A 320 13.25 -2.25 4.29
C LEU A 320 12.81 -3.71 4.46
N LEU A 321 13.30 -4.39 5.48
CA LEU A 321 12.90 -5.76 5.79
C LEU A 321 11.44 -5.84 6.20
N LEU A 322 11.00 -4.96 7.12
CA LEU A 322 9.64 -4.97 7.65
C LEU A 322 8.58 -4.60 6.61
N CYS A 323 8.84 -3.59 5.77
CA CYS A 323 7.82 -3.06 4.85
C CYS A 323 7.92 -3.62 3.43
N TYR A 324 9.09 -4.08 3.00
CA TYR A 324 9.32 -4.52 1.62
C TYR A 324 9.88 -5.94 1.50
N GLY A 325 10.29 -6.57 2.60
CA GLY A 325 10.75 -7.96 2.61
C GLY A 325 12.13 -8.18 1.98
N PHE A 326 12.97 -7.15 1.91
CA PHE A 326 14.36 -7.29 1.43
C PHE A 326 15.33 -6.42 2.24
N VAL A 327 16.61 -6.79 2.22
CA VAL A 327 17.71 -6.00 2.79
C VAL A 327 18.82 -5.89 1.74
N PRO A 328 19.20 -4.68 1.32
CA PRO A 328 20.34 -4.52 0.41
C PRO A 328 21.65 -4.81 1.14
N ALA A 329 22.63 -5.38 0.43
CA ALA A 329 23.91 -5.80 1.02
C ALA A 329 24.71 -4.64 1.65
N ALA A 330 24.58 -3.43 1.11
CA ALA A 330 25.19 -2.21 1.64
C ALA A 330 24.17 -1.07 1.60
N ASN A 331 23.63 -0.69 2.76
CA ASN A 331 22.70 0.43 2.88
C ASN A 331 23.37 1.63 3.56
N PRO A 332 23.61 2.75 2.85
CA PRO A 332 24.23 3.93 3.44
C PRO A 332 23.31 4.68 4.41
N ASN A 333 22.03 4.30 4.52
CA ASN A 333 21.04 4.92 5.41
C ASN A 333 20.61 3.94 6.51
N ASP A 334 21.37 2.85 6.70
CA ASP A 334 21.11 1.96 7.82
C ASP A 334 21.34 2.67 9.14
N ASN A 335 20.49 2.38 10.11
CA ASN A 335 20.54 3.00 11.42
C ASN A 335 20.06 1.99 12.47
N VAL A 336 20.37 2.28 13.73
CA VAL A 336 19.89 1.51 14.87
C VAL A 336 19.31 2.47 15.89
N ALA A 337 18.05 2.28 16.24
CA ALA A 337 17.40 3.05 17.29
C ALA A 337 17.98 2.68 18.68
N VAL A 338 18.36 3.68 19.46
CA VAL A 338 18.84 3.50 20.84
C VAL A 338 17.82 4.12 21.80
N ARG A 339 17.20 3.31 22.64
CA ARG A 339 16.27 3.78 23.67
C ARG A 339 17.03 4.35 24.86
N LEU A 340 16.91 5.66 25.08
CA LEU A 340 17.45 6.34 26.23
C LEU A 340 16.37 6.49 27.31
N PRO A 341 16.65 6.17 28.59
CA PRO A 341 15.68 6.35 29.64
C PRO A 341 15.44 7.84 29.89
N ARG A 342 14.18 8.23 30.06
CA ARG A 342 13.77 9.63 30.20
C ARG A 342 14.55 10.39 31.28
N HIS A 343 14.86 9.73 32.40
CA HIS A 343 15.63 10.34 33.49
C HIS A 343 17.09 10.66 33.10
N ALA A 344 17.71 9.83 32.25
CA ALA A 344 19.07 10.08 31.76
C ALA A 344 19.07 11.27 30.79
N VAL A 345 18.09 11.32 29.88
CA VAL A 345 17.90 12.47 28.98
C VAL A 345 17.72 13.75 29.79
N GLN A 346 16.81 13.76 30.76
CA GLN A 346 16.57 14.92 31.63
C GLN A 346 17.80 15.34 32.45
N SER A 347 18.66 14.39 32.82
CA SER A 347 19.89 14.69 33.57
C SER A 347 20.95 15.29 32.66
N CYS A 348 21.15 14.74 31.46
CA CYS A 348 22.01 15.34 30.44
C CYS A 348 21.54 16.74 30.03
N THR A 349 20.24 16.94 29.79
CA THR A 349 19.70 18.27 29.43
C THR A 349 20.00 19.29 30.54
N ARG A 350 19.78 18.93 31.81
CA ARG A 350 20.10 19.80 32.95
C ARG A 350 21.60 20.14 33.03
N GLU A 351 22.47 19.19 32.70
CA GLU A 351 23.92 19.41 32.71
C GLU A 351 24.37 20.31 31.54
N LEU A 352 23.82 20.10 30.34
CA LEU A 352 24.07 20.97 29.18
C LEU A 352 23.56 22.40 29.41
N GLU A 353 22.44 22.56 30.10
CA GLU A 353 21.92 23.87 30.55
C GLU A 353 22.92 24.55 31.50
N LYS A 354 23.45 23.83 32.50
CA LYS A 354 24.46 24.37 33.43
C LYS A 354 25.75 24.80 32.74
N GLN A 355 26.16 24.07 31.71
CA GLN A 355 27.37 24.38 30.93
C GLN A 355 27.13 25.47 29.88
N GLY A 356 25.90 26.01 29.77
CA GLY A 356 25.55 27.04 28.79
C GLY A 356 25.52 26.54 27.35
N LEU A 357 25.55 25.22 27.14
CA LEU A 357 25.57 24.57 25.81
C LEU A 357 24.17 24.39 25.23
N MET A 358 23.12 24.58 26.03
CA MET A 358 21.73 24.45 25.61
C MET A 358 20.88 25.53 26.28
N LYS A 359 20.11 26.28 25.50
CA LYS A 359 19.14 27.26 26.03
C LYS A 359 17.82 26.56 26.30
N ARG A 360 17.16 26.89 27.41
CA ARG A 360 15.76 26.49 27.64
C ARG A 360 14.89 27.03 26.51
N ALA A 361 14.14 26.14 25.88
CA ALA A 361 13.10 26.47 24.91
C ALA A 361 11.92 27.17 25.59
#